data_AF-A0A1G6ALP9-F1
#
_entry.id   AF-A0A1G6ALP9-F1
#
_cell.length_a   1.000
_cell.length_b   1.000
_cell.length_c   1.000
_cell.angle_alpha   90.00
_cell.angle_beta   90.00
_cell.angle_gamma   90.00
#
_symmetry.space_group_name_H-M   'P 1'
#
loop_
_entity.id
_entity.type
_entity.pdbx_description
1 polymer ?
#
loop_
_entity_poly.entity_id
_entity_poly.type
_entity_poly.pdbx_seq_one_letter_code
_entity_poly.pdbx_strand_id
1 'polypeptide(L)'
;MGLFSKLFGKAVEDAAESMFGDEKHYFDNLREDDAPQPVSQKSSPNPPPPKKGEVVRGNLPWGPLMPKEENQYSFGGSYIEYFDKVFREEFPDFGITHAQVEGRYHPATVFTFTNISGRIVLIVELMSEKSNVKKLAYKCRNEGTPYLRFYYDHQGWWNARSYVANRVRGALSV
;
A
#
# COMPACT_ATOMS: atom_id res chain seq x y z
N MET A 1 -20.56 -11.64 -3.57
CA MET A 1 -19.74 -11.10 -4.68
C MET A 1 -18.69 -10.15 -4.10
N GLY A 2 -17.51 -10.67 -3.76
CA GLY A 2 -16.44 -9.94 -3.08
C GLY A 2 -15.78 -8.89 -3.96
N LEU A 3 -15.08 -7.95 -3.33
CA LEU A 3 -14.31 -6.90 -4.03
C LEU A 3 -13.18 -7.51 -4.88
N PHE A 4 -12.65 -8.68 -4.48
CA PHE A 4 -11.65 -9.42 -5.23
C PHE A 4 -12.19 -9.95 -6.57
N SER A 5 -13.43 -10.47 -6.62
CA SER A 5 -14.10 -10.84 -7.87
C SER A 5 -14.26 -9.65 -8.83
N LYS A 6 -14.39 -8.43 -8.30
CA LYS A 6 -14.51 -7.19 -9.08
C LYS A 6 -13.16 -6.57 -9.48
N LEU A 7 -12.06 -6.94 -8.82
CA LEU A 7 -10.73 -6.38 -9.07
C LEU A 7 -9.81 -7.28 -9.91
N PHE A 8 -10.00 -8.61 -9.88
CA PHE A 8 -9.01 -9.55 -10.42
C PHE A 8 -9.46 -10.32 -11.67
N GLY A 9 -10.69 -10.12 -12.15
CA GLY A 9 -11.18 -10.77 -13.36
C GLY A 9 -11.26 -12.30 -13.27
N LYS A 10 -11.98 -12.89 -14.23
CA LYS A 10 -12.44 -14.29 -14.27
C LYS A 10 -11.37 -15.40 -14.14
N ALA A 11 -10.08 -15.05 -14.12
CA ALA A 11 -8.97 -16.03 -14.10
C ALA A 11 -8.60 -16.53 -12.69
N VAL A 12 -9.13 -15.91 -11.64
CA VAL A 12 -8.88 -16.30 -10.22
C VAL A 12 -10.12 -16.94 -9.57
N GLU A 13 -11.25 -16.96 -10.29
CA GLU A 13 -12.55 -17.45 -9.79
C GLU A 13 -12.49 -18.95 -9.47
N ASP A 14 -11.85 -19.76 -10.30
CA ASP A 14 -11.76 -21.22 -10.13
C ASP A 14 -10.91 -21.64 -8.90
N ALA A 15 -9.99 -20.79 -8.44
CA ALA A 15 -9.21 -21.05 -7.21
C ALA A 15 -9.93 -20.57 -5.94
N ALA A 16 -10.85 -19.62 -6.09
CA ALA A 16 -11.59 -18.99 -5.00
C ALA A 16 -12.90 -19.73 -4.68
N GLU A 17 -13.57 -20.32 -5.68
CA GLU A 17 -14.88 -20.98 -5.49
C GLU A 17 -14.84 -22.16 -4.51
N SER A 18 -13.69 -22.80 -4.27
CA SER A 18 -13.58 -23.86 -3.27
C SER A 18 -13.53 -23.35 -1.82
N MET A 19 -13.46 -22.04 -1.58
CA MET A 19 -13.27 -21.45 -0.24
C MET A 19 -14.44 -20.60 0.29
N PHE A 20 -15.48 -20.29 -0.51
CA PHE A 20 -16.53 -19.31 -0.15
C PHE A 20 -17.96 -19.88 -0.02
N GLY A 21 -18.11 -21.17 0.25
CA GLY A 21 -19.40 -21.72 0.69
C GLY A 21 -19.65 -21.37 2.16
N ASP A 22 -20.25 -20.21 2.45
CA ASP A 22 -21.12 -19.92 3.64
C ASP A 22 -21.04 -18.47 4.17
N GLU A 23 -21.25 -17.43 3.34
CA GLU A 23 -21.34 -16.04 3.83
C GLU A 23 -22.61 -15.30 3.39
N LYS A 24 -23.79 -15.88 3.68
CA LYS A 24 -25.09 -15.20 3.45
C LYS A 24 -25.67 -14.48 4.67
N HIS A 25 -25.01 -14.49 5.84
CA HIS A 25 -25.64 -14.04 7.08
C HIS A 25 -25.11 -12.75 7.74
N TYR A 26 -24.09 -12.07 7.19
CA TYR A 26 -23.47 -10.93 7.91
C TYR A 26 -23.79 -9.52 7.38
N PHE A 27 -24.57 -9.37 6.30
CA PHE A 27 -24.76 -8.06 5.65
C PHE A 27 -25.99 -7.26 6.10
N ASP A 28 -26.85 -7.78 6.99
CA ASP A 28 -28.11 -7.08 7.34
C ASP A 28 -28.04 -6.12 8.54
N ASN A 29 -26.91 -6.02 9.24
CA ASN A 29 -26.84 -5.30 10.53
C ASN A 29 -25.92 -4.06 10.58
N LEU A 30 -25.56 -3.44 9.46
CA LEU A 30 -24.80 -2.18 9.50
C LEU A 30 -25.47 -1.09 8.67
N ARG A 31 -26.55 -0.54 9.23
CA ARG A 31 -27.10 0.75 8.83
C ARG A 31 -27.12 1.70 10.03
N GLU A 32 -26.47 2.84 9.81
CA GLU A 32 -26.74 4.18 10.34
C GLU A 32 -27.08 4.31 11.83
N ASP A 33 -26.13 4.81 12.63
CA ASP A 33 -26.35 5.96 13.52
C ASP A 33 -25.04 6.46 14.20
N ASP A 34 -25.02 7.77 14.43
CA ASP A 34 -24.08 8.63 15.16
C ASP A 34 -22.72 9.07 14.56
N ALA A 35 -22.73 10.32 14.11
CA ALA A 35 -21.55 11.14 13.86
C ALA A 35 -21.00 11.76 15.16
N PRO A 36 -19.67 11.75 15.41
CA PRO A 36 -19.06 12.64 16.39
C PRO A 36 -18.46 13.90 15.74
N GLN A 37 -18.67 15.04 16.42
CA GLN A 37 -18.21 16.39 16.10
C GLN A 37 -16.66 16.53 15.98
N PRO A 38 -16.16 17.56 15.25
CA PRO A 38 -14.73 17.77 15.04
C PRO A 38 -14.03 18.33 16.29
N VAL A 39 -13.11 17.57 16.86
CA VAL A 39 -12.13 18.08 17.84
C VAL A 39 -10.99 18.81 17.13
N SER A 40 -10.84 20.08 17.48
CA SER A 40 -9.79 21.00 17.04
C SER A 40 -8.39 20.43 17.32
N GLN A 41 -7.65 20.10 16.27
CA GLN A 41 -6.23 19.74 16.36
C GLN A 41 -5.39 21.01 16.50
N LYS A 42 -4.73 21.17 17.65
CA LYS A 42 -3.61 22.09 17.83
C LYS A 42 -2.53 21.78 16.79
N SER A 43 -2.18 22.78 16.00
CA SER A 43 -1.02 22.79 15.10
C SER A 43 0.25 22.47 15.90
N SER A 44 0.90 21.36 15.58
CA SER A 44 2.29 21.14 16.00
C SER A 44 3.19 22.12 15.23
N PRO A 45 4.15 22.78 15.90
CA PRO A 45 5.08 23.66 15.21
C PRO A 45 5.98 22.84 14.28
N ASN A 46 6.18 23.32 13.06
CA ASN A 46 7.16 22.77 12.13
C ASN A 46 8.53 22.67 12.83
N PRO A 47 9.25 21.54 12.71
CA PRO A 47 10.60 21.44 13.24
C PRO A 47 11.50 22.48 12.53
N PRO A 48 12.44 23.10 13.26
CA PRO A 48 13.35 24.08 12.68
C PRO A 48 14.20 23.45 11.58
N PRO A 49 14.59 24.22 10.54
CA PRO A 49 15.47 23.72 9.50
C PRO A 49 16.83 23.33 10.11
N PRO A 50 17.45 22.23 9.63
CA PRO A 50 18.74 21.79 10.15
C PRO A 50 19.81 22.86 9.91
N LYS A 51 20.66 23.08 10.92
CA LYS A 51 21.75 24.06 10.86
C LYS A 51 22.81 23.57 9.86
N LYS A 52 23.33 24.47 9.03
CA LYS A 52 24.46 24.19 8.11
C LYS A 52 25.63 23.61 8.90
N GLY A 53 25.91 22.32 8.70
CA GLY A 53 27.03 21.61 9.32
C GLY A 53 26.65 20.39 10.16
N GLU A 54 25.35 20.14 10.38
CA GLU A 54 24.92 18.93 11.10
C GLU A 54 24.92 17.73 10.13
N VAL A 55 25.91 16.84 10.29
CA VAL A 55 25.88 15.52 9.64
C VAL A 55 24.71 14.78 10.28
N VAL A 56 23.58 14.71 9.57
CA VAL A 56 22.42 13.90 9.96
C VAL A 56 22.87 12.45 9.97
N ARG A 57 23.32 11.97 11.13
CA ARG A 57 23.57 10.55 11.39
C ARG A 57 22.23 9.86 11.43
N GLY A 58 21.85 9.32 10.28
CA GLY A 58 20.65 8.52 10.11
C GLY A 58 20.26 8.55 8.64
N ASN A 59 20.56 7.46 7.92
CA ASN A 59 19.93 7.11 6.65
C ASN A 59 18.43 6.88 6.89
N LEU A 60 17.69 7.91 7.30
CA LEU A 60 16.25 7.84 7.37
C LEU A 60 15.76 8.03 5.92
N PRO A 61 15.06 7.04 5.35
CA PRO A 61 14.63 7.04 3.95
C PRO A 61 13.47 8.02 3.67
N TRP A 62 13.34 9.03 4.53
CA TRP A 62 12.41 10.14 4.45
C TRP A 62 13.11 11.41 4.93
N GLY A 63 12.86 12.52 4.25
CA GLY A 63 13.49 13.79 4.62
C GLY A 63 13.45 14.84 3.52
N PRO A 64 13.93 16.05 3.80
CA PRO A 64 13.86 17.18 2.87
C PRO A 64 14.78 17.02 1.64
N LEU A 65 15.74 16.08 1.69
CA LEU A 65 16.70 15.84 0.63
C LEU A 65 16.44 14.49 -0.02
N MET A 66 16.37 14.47 -1.35
CA MET A 66 16.24 13.25 -2.13
C MET A 66 17.52 12.39 -1.98
N PRO A 67 17.39 11.10 -1.63
CA PRO A 67 18.52 10.18 -1.56
C PRO A 67 19.20 10.03 -2.93
N LYS A 68 20.50 9.69 -2.89
CA LYS A 68 21.25 9.31 -4.11
C LYS A 68 20.82 7.96 -4.69
N GLU A 69 20.20 7.12 -3.85
CA GLU A 69 19.65 5.83 -4.26
C GLU A 69 18.52 6.02 -5.30
N GLU A 70 18.41 5.07 -6.23
CA GLU A 70 17.27 5.00 -7.14
C GLU A 70 15.97 4.99 -6.33
N ASN A 71 15.03 5.82 -6.78
CA ASN A 71 13.74 5.99 -6.15
C ASN A 71 12.69 6.32 -7.20
N GLN A 72 11.41 6.34 -6.82
CA GLN A 72 10.31 6.51 -7.79
C GLN A 72 10.41 7.78 -8.63
N TYR A 73 11.09 8.82 -8.14
CA TYR A 73 11.26 10.10 -8.82
C TYR A 73 12.53 10.15 -9.69
N SER A 74 13.54 9.32 -9.43
CA SER A 74 14.78 9.25 -10.21
C SER A 74 14.81 8.12 -11.24
N PHE A 75 13.86 7.20 -11.20
CA PHE A 75 13.78 6.01 -12.06
C PHE A 75 13.57 6.31 -13.56
N GLY A 76 12.96 7.45 -13.92
CA GLY A 76 12.71 7.84 -15.31
C GLY A 76 11.47 7.20 -15.96
N GLY A 77 10.66 6.47 -15.19
CA GLY A 77 9.37 5.90 -15.59
C GLY A 77 8.22 6.33 -14.66
N SER A 78 7.09 5.66 -14.76
CA SER A 78 5.96 5.83 -13.84
C SER A 78 6.27 5.21 -12.46
N TYR A 79 5.57 5.67 -11.42
CA TYR A 79 5.69 5.06 -10.09
C TYR A 79 5.27 3.58 -10.12
N ILE A 80 4.30 3.21 -10.97
CA ILE A 80 3.84 1.81 -11.09
C ILE A 80 4.97 0.93 -11.61
N GLU A 81 5.63 1.35 -12.69
CA GLU A 81 6.77 0.62 -13.27
C GLU A 81 7.94 0.52 -12.29
N TYR A 82 8.21 1.60 -11.56
CA TYR A 82 9.25 1.60 -10.52
C TYR A 82 8.97 0.56 -9.44
N PHE A 83 7.76 0.57 -8.85
CA PHE A 83 7.40 -0.40 -7.81
C PHE A 83 7.34 -1.83 -8.34
N ASP A 84 6.81 -2.06 -9.55
CA ASP A 84 6.79 -3.39 -10.16
C ASP A 84 8.21 -3.93 -10.37
N LYS A 85 9.14 -3.10 -10.88
CA LYS A 85 10.57 -3.46 -10.99
C LYS A 85 11.16 -3.83 -9.63
N VAL A 86 11.00 -2.97 -8.62
CA VAL A 86 11.53 -3.22 -7.27
C VAL A 86 10.96 -4.52 -6.70
N PHE A 87 9.65 -4.75 -6.83
CA PHE A 87 9.04 -5.95 -6.28
C PHE A 87 9.51 -7.22 -6.98
N ARG A 88 9.60 -7.23 -8.31
CA ARG A 88 10.05 -8.40 -9.07
C ARG A 88 11.52 -8.73 -8.82
N GLU A 89 12.37 -7.72 -8.65
CA GLU A 89 13.80 -7.92 -8.41
C GLU A 89 14.09 -8.32 -6.95
N GLU A 90 13.39 -7.75 -5.97
CA GLU A 90 13.65 -7.99 -4.54
C GLU A 90 12.89 -9.21 -3.97
N PHE A 91 11.80 -9.63 -4.61
CA PHE A 91 10.92 -10.71 -4.15
C PHE A 91 10.61 -11.73 -5.28
N PRO A 92 11.64 -12.34 -5.89
CA PRO A 92 11.46 -13.21 -7.06
C PRO A 92 10.66 -14.49 -6.77
N ASP A 93 10.58 -14.92 -5.49
CA ASP A 93 9.86 -16.13 -5.07
C ASP A 93 8.34 -15.95 -4.98
N PHE A 94 7.83 -14.73 -5.21
CA PHE A 94 6.41 -14.41 -5.11
C PHE A 94 5.81 -14.10 -6.47
N GLY A 95 4.59 -14.58 -6.70
CA GLY A 95 3.77 -14.13 -7.81
C GLY A 95 3.31 -12.69 -7.54
N ILE A 96 3.63 -11.77 -8.45
CA ILE A 96 3.28 -10.35 -8.30
C ILE A 96 2.39 -9.93 -9.47
N THR A 97 1.16 -9.53 -9.14
CA THR A 97 0.21 -8.91 -10.06
C THR A 97 -0.19 -7.54 -9.54
N HIS A 98 -0.66 -6.66 -10.42
CA HIS A 98 -1.21 -5.38 -10.00
C HIS A 98 -2.45 -5.01 -10.81
N ALA A 99 -3.34 -4.25 -10.18
CA ALA A 99 -4.53 -3.69 -10.82
C ALA A 99 -4.69 -2.22 -10.42
N GLN A 100 -5.17 -1.41 -11.36
CA GLN A 100 -5.62 -0.06 -11.04
C GLN A 100 -7.04 -0.12 -10.49
N VAL A 101 -7.24 0.53 -9.35
CA VAL A 101 -8.53 0.69 -8.69
C VAL A 101 -8.98 2.12 -8.91
N GLU A 102 -10.07 2.30 -9.65
CA GLU A 102 -10.66 3.61 -9.84
C GLU A 102 -11.23 4.11 -8.51
N GLY A 103 -10.56 5.12 -7.96
CA GLY A 103 -11.08 5.93 -6.87
C GLY A 103 -11.86 7.11 -7.44
N ARG A 104 -12.88 7.57 -6.72
CA ARG A 104 -13.73 8.71 -7.12
C ARG A 104 -12.95 10.03 -7.32
N TYR A 105 -11.76 10.14 -6.72
CA TYR A 105 -10.93 11.35 -6.74
C TYR A 105 -9.48 11.09 -7.12
N HIS A 106 -8.89 9.97 -6.67
CA HIS A 106 -7.53 9.59 -7.01
C HIS A 106 -7.49 8.09 -7.28
N PRO A 107 -6.94 7.65 -8.43
CA PRO A 107 -6.72 6.24 -8.70
C PRO A 107 -5.71 5.67 -7.72
N ALA A 108 -5.89 4.42 -7.33
CA ALA A 108 -4.92 3.65 -6.56
C ALA A 108 -4.42 2.48 -7.41
N THR A 109 -3.18 2.05 -7.18
CA THR A 109 -2.65 0.82 -7.76
C THR A 109 -2.46 -0.19 -6.64
N VAL A 110 -3.02 -1.38 -6.79
CA VAL A 110 -2.93 -2.44 -5.80
C VAL A 110 -2.09 -3.56 -6.35
N PHE A 111 -0.98 -3.87 -5.67
CA PHE A 111 -0.14 -5.03 -5.92
C PHE A 111 -0.55 -6.16 -5.00
N THR A 112 -0.64 -7.37 -5.55
CA THR A 112 -0.97 -8.59 -4.84
C THR A 112 0.23 -9.53 -4.92
N PHE A 113 0.75 -9.92 -3.76
CA PHE A 113 1.80 -10.91 -3.62
C PHE A 113 1.16 -12.27 -3.32
N THR A 114 1.46 -13.26 -4.13
CA THR A 114 1.07 -14.66 -3.91
C THR A 114 2.29 -15.53 -3.69
N ASN A 115 2.17 -16.52 -2.80
CA ASN A 115 3.20 -17.52 -2.63
C ASN A 115 3.09 -18.64 -3.69
N ILE A 116 4.02 -19.59 -3.66
CA ILE A 116 4.04 -20.75 -4.57
C ILE A 116 2.77 -21.62 -4.52
N SER A 117 2.03 -21.58 -3.40
CA SER A 117 0.75 -22.28 -3.25
C SER A 117 -0.44 -21.48 -3.81
N GLY A 118 -0.20 -20.33 -4.43
CA GLY A 118 -1.23 -19.45 -4.98
C GLY A 118 -1.98 -18.63 -3.93
N ARG A 119 -1.57 -18.67 -2.64
CA ARG A 119 -2.23 -17.91 -1.58
C ARG A 119 -1.72 -16.48 -1.55
N ILE A 120 -2.63 -15.53 -1.36
CA ILE A 120 -2.29 -14.13 -1.12
C ILE A 120 -1.59 -14.02 0.24
N VAL A 121 -0.41 -13.41 0.25
CA VAL A 121 0.42 -13.24 1.45
C VAL A 121 0.69 -11.78 1.80
N LEU A 122 0.50 -10.87 0.85
CA LEU A 122 0.62 -9.43 1.09
C LEU A 122 -0.17 -8.65 0.02
N ILE A 123 -0.83 -7.59 0.46
CA ILE A 123 -1.41 -6.57 -0.42
C ILE A 123 -0.65 -5.26 -0.22
N VAL A 124 -0.22 -4.63 -1.30
CA VAL A 124 0.42 -3.31 -1.28
C VAL A 124 -0.42 -2.32 -2.08
N GLU A 125 -0.86 -1.24 -1.45
CA GLU A 125 -1.62 -0.17 -2.10
C GLU A 125 -0.73 1.06 -2.31
N LEU A 126 -0.64 1.51 -3.56
CA LEU A 126 -0.05 2.78 -3.96
C LEU A 126 -1.18 3.79 -4.21
N MET A 127 -1.14 4.93 -3.53
CA MET A 127 -2.20 5.93 -3.65
C MET A 127 -1.65 7.34 -3.47
N SER A 128 -2.45 8.35 -3.82
CA SER A 128 -2.11 9.74 -3.46
C SER A 128 -2.21 9.94 -1.95
N GLU A 129 -1.33 10.76 -1.38
CA GLU A 129 -1.42 11.29 -0.02
C GLU A 129 -2.77 11.97 0.24
N LYS A 130 -3.34 12.61 -0.80
CA LYS A 130 -4.65 13.28 -0.72
C LYS A 130 -5.81 12.30 -0.59
N SER A 131 -5.59 11.02 -0.86
CA SER A 131 -6.61 10.00 -0.77
C SER A 131 -6.75 9.50 0.67
N ASN A 132 -7.99 9.48 1.17
CA ASN A 132 -8.36 9.08 2.53
C ASN A 132 -9.05 7.70 2.58
N VAL A 133 -8.96 6.91 1.49
CA VAL A 133 -9.60 5.60 1.39
C VAL A 133 -8.98 4.63 2.42
N LYS A 134 -9.82 4.00 3.24
CA LYS A 134 -9.41 2.98 4.23
C LYS A 134 -10.04 1.61 4.02
N LYS A 135 -10.90 1.47 3.01
CA LYS A 135 -11.71 0.28 2.78
C LYS A 135 -10.87 -0.98 2.56
N LEU A 136 -9.80 -0.89 1.76
CA LEU A 136 -8.93 -2.02 1.49
C LEU A 136 -8.16 -2.46 2.74
N ALA A 137 -7.55 -1.50 3.45
CA ALA A 137 -6.86 -1.78 4.71
C ALA A 137 -7.76 -2.47 5.75
N TYR A 138 -9.01 -2.02 5.91
CA TYR A 138 -9.97 -2.65 6.83
C TYR A 138 -10.30 -4.09 6.43
N LYS A 139 -10.48 -4.36 5.14
CA LYS A 139 -10.75 -5.71 4.64
C LYS A 139 -9.57 -6.66 4.85
N CYS A 140 -8.36 -6.24 4.47
CA CYS A 140 -7.15 -7.03 4.69
C CYS A 140 -6.99 -7.38 6.18
N ARG A 141 -7.26 -6.42 7.08
CA ARG A 141 -7.25 -6.67 8.52
C ARG A 141 -8.28 -7.72 8.96
N ASN A 142 -9.51 -7.65 8.45
CA ASN A 142 -10.55 -8.61 8.80
C ASN A 142 -10.25 -10.02 8.29
N GLU A 143 -9.58 -10.14 7.14
CA GLU A 143 -9.18 -11.41 6.52
C GLU A 143 -7.85 -11.95 7.08
N GLY A 144 -7.13 -11.17 7.90
CA GLY A 144 -5.80 -11.52 8.41
C GLY A 144 -4.69 -11.42 7.37
N THR A 145 -4.94 -10.76 6.24
CA THR A 145 -3.94 -10.55 5.18
C THR A 145 -3.07 -9.34 5.48
N PRO A 146 -1.73 -9.45 5.48
CA PRO A 146 -0.83 -8.31 5.60
C PRO A 146 -1.11 -7.24 4.55
N TYR A 147 -1.05 -5.97 4.99
CA TYR A 147 -1.34 -4.83 4.14
C TYR A 147 -0.29 -3.73 4.32
N LEU A 148 0.21 -3.20 3.22
CA LEU A 148 1.10 -2.05 3.17
C LEU A 148 0.54 -0.94 2.29
N ARG A 149 0.94 0.29 2.61
CA ARG A 149 0.59 1.49 1.85
C ARG A 149 1.83 2.32 1.59
N PHE A 150 1.95 2.77 0.35
CA PHE A 150 2.89 3.82 -0.07
C PHE A 150 2.14 4.96 -0.73
N TYR A 151 2.66 6.19 -0.53
CA TYR A 151 2.17 7.35 -1.24
C TYR A 151 3.12 7.68 -2.38
N TYR A 152 2.58 7.82 -3.60
CA TYR A 152 3.39 8.14 -4.78
C TYR A 152 3.68 9.65 -4.92
N ASP A 153 3.04 10.51 -4.13
CA ASP A 153 3.14 11.98 -4.21
C ASP A 153 3.41 12.65 -2.86
N HIS A 154 3.70 11.88 -1.80
CA HIS A 154 3.98 12.43 -0.49
C HIS A 154 5.37 13.09 -0.45
N GLN A 155 5.41 14.35 -0.02
CA GLN A 155 6.67 15.10 0.06
C GLN A 155 7.62 14.49 1.09
N GLY A 156 8.87 14.30 0.69
CA GLY A 156 9.88 13.68 1.55
C GLY A 156 9.73 12.18 1.73
N TRP A 157 8.73 11.53 1.10
CA TRP A 157 8.65 10.07 1.00
C TRP A 157 9.16 9.64 -0.37
N TRP A 158 10.47 9.43 -0.45
CA TRP A 158 11.13 9.20 -1.73
C TRP A 158 10.83 7.82 -2.31
N ASN A 159 10.41 6.87 -1.47
CA ASN A 159 10.25 5.47 -1.83
C ASN A 159 11.53 4.89 -2.46
N ALA A 160 12.69 5.16 -1.83
CA ALA A 160 13.96 4.55 -2.23
C ALA A 160 13.86 3.01 -2.19
N ARG A 161 14.60 2.34 -3.07
CA ARG A 161 14.50 0.88 -3.24
C ARG A 161 14.69 0.11 -1.93
N SER A 162 15.74 0.42 -1.18
CA SER A 162 16.06 -0.17 0.12
C SER A 162 14.92 -0.01 1.13
N TYR A 163 14.26 1.15 1.12
CA TYR A 163 13.12 1.41 1.99
C TYR A 163 11.90 0.56 1.61
N VAL A 164 11.55 0.54 0.32
CA VAL A 164 10.44 -0.26 -0.19
C VAL A 164 10.69 -1.74 0.14
N ALA A 165 11.87 -2.26 -0.15
CA ALA A 165 12.26 -3.64 0.11
C ALA A 165 12.19 -3.98 1.60
N ASN A 166 12.79 -3.17 2.48
CA ASN A 166 12.80 -3.42 3.92
C ASN A 166 11.39 -3.43 4.51
N ARG A 167 10.51 -2.53 4.06
CA ARG A 167 9.12 -2.48 4.53
C ARG A 167 8.34 -3.72 4.11
N VAL A 168 8.52 -4.16 2.87
CA VAL A 168 7.85 -5.35 2.32
C VAL A 168 8.36 -6.62 3.01
N ARG A 169 9.69 -6.77 3.20
CA ARG A 169 10.29 -7.87 3.98
C ARG A 169 9.69 -7.97 5.38
N GLY A 170 9.61 -6.83 6.08
CA GLY A 170 9.00 -6.76 7.41
C GLY A 170 7.53 -7.18 7.45
N ALA A 171 6.76 -6.93 6.38
CA ALA A 171 5.36 -7.35 6.29
C ALA A 171 5.20 -8.83 5.91
N LEU A 172 6.10 -9.35 5.07
CA LEU A 172 6.15 -10.77 4.70
C LEU A 172 6.77 -11.65 5.80
N SER A 173 7.38 -11.04 6.82
CA SER A 173 8.14 -11.73 7.87
C SER A 173 9.30 -12.57 7.32
N VAL A 174 9.99 -12.04 6.30
CA VAL A 174 11.14 -12.67 5.61
C VAL A 174 12.40 -11.80 5.70
#